data_AF-A0A1H5VLJ3-F1
#
_entry.id   AF-A0A1H5VLJ3-F1
#
_cell.length_a   1.000
_cell.length_b   1.000
_cell.length_c   1.000
_cell.angle_alpha   90.00
_cell.angle_beta   90.00
_cell.angle_gamma   90.00
#
_symmetry.space_group_name_H-M   'P 1'
#
loop_
_entity.id
_entity.type
_entity.pdbx_description
1 polymer ?
#
loop_
_entity_poly.entity_id
_entity_poly.type
_entity_poly.pdbx_seq_one_letter_code
_entity_poly.pdbx_strand_id
1 'polypeptide(L)'
;MIPLPSSRFSYEDAGISPGSVAAVVYNGKVVYAVFADEGPGNIIGEGSYALATALGIDPDPDTGGTDGPVTFIVFPGQVPDPVENNTAIDSVGSAAATAWVGDSASAHRS
;
A
#
# COMPACT_ATOMS: atom_id res chain seq x y z
N MET A 1 -5.86 4.20 -6.05
CA MET A 1 -4.95 3.85 -7.15
C MET A 1 -3.55 4.24 -6.74
N ILE A 2 -2.59 3.33 -6.87
CA ILE A 2 -1.17 3.63 -6.70
C ILE A 2 -0.62 4.00 -8.08
N PRO A 3 0.19 5.06 -8.22
CA PRO A 3 0.63 5.53 -9.53
C PRO A 3 1.35 4.44 -10.33
N LEU A 4 0.90 4.26 -11.57
CA LEU A 4 1.57 3.49 -12.62
C LEU A 4 3.00 4.01 -12.87
N PRO A 5 3.90 3.16 -13.40
CA PRO A 5 5.26 3.58 -13.68
C PRO A 5 5.22 4.70 -14.73
N SER A 6 5.87 5.81 -14.41
CA SER A 6 5.96 6.98 -15.29
C SER A 6 7.35 7.59 -15.19
N SER A 7 7.68 8.54 -16.07
CA SER A 7 8.95 9.29 -15.99
C SER A 7 9.16 10.03 -14.66
N ARG A 8 8.14 10.09 -13.79
CA ARG A 8 8.22 10.65 -12.43
C ARG A 8 8.38 9.59 -11.32
N PHE A 9 8.11 8.32 -11.59
CA PHE A 9 8.25 7.23 -10.63
C PHE A 9 8.44 5.90 -11.35
N SER A 10 9.68 5.41 -11.37
CA SER A 10 10.06 4.07 -11.82
C SER A 10 10.27 3.21 -10.57
N TYR A 11 9.27 2.40 -10.21
CA TYR A 11 9.34 1.58 -9.00
C TYR A 11 10.32 0.41 -9.14
N GLU A 12 10.63 0.01 -10.37
CA GLU A 12 11.61 -1.05 -10.68
C GLU A 12 13.03 -0.64 -10.26
N ASP A 13 13.38 0.63 -10.46
CA ASP A 13 14.67 1.20 -10.02
C ASP A 13 14.79 1.28 -8.49
N ALA A 14 13.65 1.27 -7.78
CA ALA A 14 13.57 1.23 -6.33
C ALA A 14 13.53 -0.21 -5.77
N GLY A 15 13.68 -1.23 -6.62
CA GLY A 15 13.64 -2.64 -6.25
C GLY A 15 12.23 -3.14 -5.85
N ILE A 16 11.18 -2.39 -6.18
CA ILE A 16 9.81 -2.74 -5.86
C ILE A 16 9.26 -3.65 -6.97
N SER A 17 8.84 -4.85 -6.59
CA SER A 17 8.12 -5.76 -7.50
C SER A 17 6.61 -5.53 -7.39
N PRO A 18 5.85 -5.55 -8.51
CA PRO A 18 4.40 -5.68 -8.47
C PRO A 18 3.98 -6.85 -7.55
N GLY A 19 2.93 -6.68 -6.77
CA GLY A 19 2.49 -7.68 -5.78
C GLY A 19 3.05 -7.49 -4.37
N SER A 20 4.04 -6.60 -4.18
CA SER A 20 4.58 -6.30 -2.84
C SER A 20 3.55 -5.62 -1.96
N VAL A 21 3.47 -5.93 -0.67
CA VAL A 21 2.54 -5.23 0.24
C VAL A 21 3.05 -3.82 0.59
N ALA A 22 2.13 -2.90 0.76
CA ALA A 22 2.37 -1.53 1.21
C ALA A 22 1.51 -1.20 2.43
N ALA A 23 2.08 -0.44 3.37
CA ALA A 23 1.31 0.26 4.40
C ALA A 23 0.84 1.61 3.85
N VAL A 24 -0.46 1.86 3.95
CA VAL A 24 -1.09 3.13 3.59
C VAL A 24 -1.50 3.84 4.86
N VAL A 25 -0.92 5.01 5.09
CA VAL A 25 -1.12 5.78 6.31
C VAL A 25 -1.92 7.04 6.01
N TYR A 26 -3.03 7.20 6.71
CA TYR A 26 -3.87 8.39 6.65
C TYR A 26 -4.50 8.67 8.01
N ASN A 27 -4.35 9.89 8.51
CA ASN A 27 -4.95 10.36 9.76
C ASN A 27 -4.76 9.40 10.97
N GLY A 28 -3.53 8.88 11.14
CA GLY A 28 -3.19 7.94 12.21
C GLY A 28 -3.69 6.50 12.02
N LYS A 29 -4.35 6.21 10.90
CA LYS A 29 -4.74 4.84 10.51
C LYS A 29 -3.72 4.25 9.56
N VAL A 30 -3.53 2.94 9.68
CA VAL A 30 -2.71 2.14 8.78
C VAL A 30 -3.60 1.06 8.19
N VAL A 31 -3.58 0.94 6.86
CA VAL A 31 -4.23 -0.15 6.11
C VAL A 31 -3.18 -0.77 5.20
N TYR A 32 -3.18 -2.09 5.06
CA TYR A 32 -2.27 -2.79 4.16
C TYR A 32 -2.94 -3.10 2.84
N ALA A 33 -2.21 -2.93 1.73
CA ALA A 33 -2.70 -3.19 0.39
C ALA A 33 -1.57 -3.70 -0.50
N VAL A 34 -1.90 -4.43 -1.57
CA VAL A 34 -0.93 -4.87 -2.56
C VAL A 34 -0.54 -3.70 -3.48
N PHE A 35 0.75 -3.49 -3.64
CA PHE A 35 1.36 -2.53 -4.56
C PHE A 35 1.24 -3.06 -5.99
N ALA A 36 0.74 -2.20 -6.90
CA ALA A 36 0.40 -2.54 -8.28
C ALA A 36 -0.74 -3.55 -8.44
N ASP A 37 -1.72 -3.54 -7.53
CA ASP A 37 -3.01 -4.18 -7.77
C ASP A 37 -3.81 -3.40 -8.84
N GLU A 38 -3.36 -3.49 -10.09
CA GLU A 38 -4.27 -3.47 -11.23
C GLU A 38 -4.79 -4.91 -11.39
N GLY A 39 -5.94 -5.19 -10.77
CA GLY A 39 -6.67 -6.42 -11.05
C GLY A 39 -6.99 -6.55 -12.55
N PRO A 40 -7.41 -7.75 -13.03
CA PRO A 40 -7.87 -7.91 -14.41
C PRO A 40 -8.88 -6.80 -14.75
N GLY A 41 -8.85 -6.31 -16.00
CA GLY A 41 -9.36 -5.00 -16.47
C GLY A 41 -10.85 -4.65 -16.24
N ASN A 42 -11.51 -5.31 -15.32
CA ASN A 42 -12.85 -5.10 -14.80
C ASN A 42 -12.90 -4.72 -13.29
N ILE A 43 -11.77 -4.70 -12.56
CA ILE A 43 -11.67 -4.36 -11.11
C ILE A 43 -10.89 -3.04 -10.90
N ILE A 44 -10.88 -2.15 -11.89
CA ILE A 44 -10.24 -0.83 -11.74
C ILE A 44 -11.21 0.08 -10.98
N GLY A 45 -11.20 -0.05 -9.64
CA GLY A 45 -12.02 0.79 -8.75
C GLY A 45 -12.26 0.21 -7.37
N GLU A 46 -12.47 -1.11 -7.26
CA GLU A 46 -12.90 -1.76 -6.00
C GLU A 46 -11.80 -1.75 -4.93
N GLY A 47 -10.54 -2.02 -5.31
CA GLY A 47 -9.40 -1.96 -4.39
C GLY A 47 -9.18 -0.55 -3.84
N SER A 48 -9.28 0.47 -4.69
CA SER A 48 -9.21 1.87 -4.26
C SER A 48 -10.40 2.32 -3.42
N TYR A 49 -11.60 1.83 -3.73
CA TYR A 49 -12.82 2.13 -2.99
C TYR A 49 -12.77 1.51 -1.58
N ALA A 50 -12.37 0.23 -1.49
CA ALA A 50 -12.21 -0.48 -0.23
C ALA A 50 -11.11 0.15 0.64
N LEU A 51 -9.98 0.54 0.03
CA LEU A 51 -8.91 1.25 0.71
C LEU A 51 -9.36 2.63 1.23
N ALA A 52 -10.04 3.42 0.39
CA ALA A 52 -10.58 4.72 0.81
C ALA A 52 -11.59 4.55 1.96
N THR A 53 -12.50 3.59 1.85
CA THR A 53 -13.46 3.25 2.90
C THR A 53 -12.76 2.85 4.21
N ALA A 54 -11.74 1.99 4.15
CA ALA A 54 -10.99 1.56 5.32
C ALA A 54 -10.20 2.70 5.99
N LEU A 55 -9.67 3.62 5.18
CA LEU A 55 -8.99 4.82 5.68
C LEU A 55 -9.99 5.88 6.19
N GLY A 56 -11.27 5.78 5.83
CA GLY A 56 -12.29 6.80 6.10
C GLY A 56 -12.15 8.03 5.20
N ILE A 57 -11.61 7.82 4.00
CA ILE A 57 -11.60 8.77 2.89
C ILE A 57 -12.91 8.56 2.12
N ASP A 58 -13.51 9.64 1.64
CA ASP A 58 -14.70 9.54 0.79
C ASP A 58 -14.35 8.71 -0.47
N PRO A 59 -14.96 7.53 -0.68
CA PRO A 59 -14.57 6.64 -1.76
C PRO A 59 -15.31 6.96 -3.08
N ASP A 60 -16.13 8.02 -3.11
CA ASP A 60 -16.86 8.46 -4.29
C ASP A 60 -15.87 8.77 -5.45
N PRO A 61 -16.03 8.15 -6.62
CA PRO A 61 -15.07 8.28 -7.71
C PRO A 61 -15.13 9.65 -8.40
N ASP A 62 -16.25 10.38 -8.28
CA ASP A 62 -16.48 11.67 -8.94
C ASP A 62 -16.17 12.85 -8.00
N THR A 63 -16.39 12.68 -6.70
CA THR A 63 -16.35 13.76 -5.70
C THR A 63 -15.55 13.44 -4.44
N GLY A 64 -15.15 12.19 -4.27
CA GLY A 64 -14.41 11.72 -3.10
C GLY A 64 -12.90 11.94 -3.20
N GLY A 65 -12.18 11.36 -2.24
CA GLY A 65 -10.75 11.55 -2.06
C GLY A 65 -10.40 12.41 -0.84
N THR A 66 -9.14 12.81 -0.76
CA THR A 66 -8.63 13.65 0.32
C THR A 66 -7.58 14.62 -0.20
N ASP A 67 -7.64 15.86 0.26
CA ASP A 67 -6.59 16.86 0.06
C ASP A 67 -5.40 16.67 1.03
N GLY A 68 -5.56 15.80 2.03
CA GLY A 68 -4.54 15.49 3.03
C GLY A 68 -3.49 14.49 2.54
N PRO A 69 -2.28 14.48 3.13
CA PRO A 69 -1.22 13.58 2.69
C PRO A 69 -1.57 12.13 3.04
N VAL A 70 -1.72 11.30 2.00
CA VAL A 70 -1.71 9.84 2.13
C VAL A 70 -0.27 9.38 1.95
N THR A 71 0.28 8.68 2.93
CA THR A 71 1.65 8.16 2.86
C THR A 71 1.61 6.68 2.48
N PHE A 72 2.40 6.29 1.48
CA PHE A 72 2.59 4.90 1.08
C PHE A 72 3.99 4.45 1.46
N ILE A 73 4.10 3.35 2.20
CA ILE A 73 5.36 2.68 2.53
C ILE A 73 5.30 1.30 1.91
N VAL A 74 6.06 1.08 0.84
CA VAL A 74 6.10 -0.21 0.14
C VAL A 74 7.19 -1.07 0.78
N PHE A 75 6.92 -2.36 0.97
CA PHE A 75 7.88 -3.32 1.50
C PHE A 75 8.34 -4.27 0.38
N PRO A 76 9.48 -3.99 -0.29
CA PRO A 76 9.94 -4.77 -1.44
C PRO A 76 10.10 -6.26 -1.12
N GLY A 77 9.59 -7.11 -2.02
CA GLY A 77 9.71 -8.57 -1.90
C GLY A 77 8.81 -9.22 -0.85
N GLN A 78 8.00 -8.43 -0.14
CA GLN A 78 6.99 -8.95 0.79
C GLN A 78 5.68 -9.17 0.04
N VAL A 79 5.46 -10.38 -0.46
CA VAL A 79 4.29 -10.72 -1.27
C VAL A 79 3.36 -11.62 -0.46
N PRO A 80 2.09 -11.24 -0.23
CA PRO A 80 1.11 -12.10 0.41
C PRO A 80 0.72 -13.26 -0.50
N ASP A 81 0.46 -14.44 0.08
CA ASP A 81 -0.01 -15.63 -0.64
C ASP A 81 -1.26 -16.20 0.06
N PRO A 82 -2.42 -16.25 -0.62
CA PRO A 82 -2.70 -15.67 -1.93
C PRO A 82 -2.82 -14.12 -1.88
N VAL A 83 -2.52 -13.45 -3.00
CA VAL A 83 -2.41 -11.97 -3.06
C VAL A 83 -3.75 -11.25 -2.86
N GLU A 84 -4.87 -11.90 -3.15
CA GLU A 84 -6.23 -11.37 -2.98
C GLU A 84 -6.80 -11.55 -1.56
N ASN A 85 -6.07 -12.20 -0.66
CA ASN A 85 -6.57 -12.50 0.68
C ASN A 85 -6.18 -11.41 1.67
N ASN A 86 -7.17 -10.65 2.12
CA ASN A 86 -6.98 -9.56 3.10
C ASN A 86 -6.26 -10.01 4.38
N THR A 87 -6.53 -11.22 4.89
CA THR A 87 -5.82 -11.75 6.06
C THR A 87 -4.34 -12.00 5.77
N ALA A 88 -4.01 -12.50 4.57
CA ALA A 88 -2.61 -12.67 4.14
C ALA A 88 -1.92 -11.31 3.97
N ILE A 89 -2.60 -10.34 3.36
CA ILE A 89 -2.14 -8.96 3.19
C ILE A 89 -1.85 -8.31 4.55
N ASP A 90 -2.79 -8.39 5.49
CA ASP A 90 -2.65 -7.82 6.83
C ASP A 90 -1.51 -8.49 7.61
N SER A 91 -1.41 -9.81 7.52
CA SER A 91 -0.35 -10.59 8.19
C SER A 91 1.04 -10.21 7.67
N VAL A 92 1.24 -10.24 6.35
CA VAL A 92 2.54 -9.91 5.74
C VAL A 92 2.87 -8.42 5.91
N GLY A 93 1.89 -7.54 5.73
CA GLY A 93 2.06 -6.09 5.88
C GLY A 93 2.42 -5.69 7.30
N SER A 94 1.72 -6.21 8.31
CA SER A 94 2.01 -5.91 9.72
C SER A 94 3.36 -6.47 10.18
N ALA A 95 3.74 -7.66 9.71
CA ALA A 95 5.05 -8.24 9.98
C ALA A 95 6.17 -7.37 9.37
N ALA A 96 6.02 -6.96 8.11
CA ALA A 96 6.99 -6.10 7.41
C ALA A 96 7.12 -4.72 8.07
N ALA A 97 6.00 -4.10 8.46
CA ALA A 97 5.99 -2.82 9.16
C ALA A 97 6.68 -2.92 10.52
N THR A 98 6.42 -4.00 11.27
CA THR A 98 7.05 -4.23 12.58
C THR A 98 8.56 -4.39 12.44
N ALA A 99 9.01 -5.17 11.44
CA ALA A 99 10.43 -5.33 11.15
C ALA A 99 11.09 -4.00 10.75
N TRP A 100 10.44 -3.21 9.89
CA TRP A 100 10.95 -1.92 9.44
C TRP A 100 11.09 -0.91 10.59
N VAL A 101 10.12 -0.82 11.50
CA VAL A 101 10.21 0.04 12.70
C VAL A 101 11.32 -0.44 13.63
N GLY A 102 11.47 -1.77 13.82
CA GLY A 102 12.52 -2.35 14.66
C GLY A 102 13.95 -2.10 14.12
N ASP A 103 14.13 -2.17 12.80
CA ASP A 103 15.39 -1.87 12.14
C ASP A 103 15.71 -0.37 12.18
N SER A 104 14.70 0.48 11.92
CA SER A 104 14.83 1.94 12.04
C SER A 104 15.21 2.39 13.45
N ALA A 105 14.72 1.71 14.48
CA ALA A 105 15.08 1.97 15.87
C ALA A 105 16.52 1.54 16.21
N SER A 106 17.07 0.55 15.50
CA SER A 106 18.47 0.11 15.65
C SER A 106 19.43 1.06 14.91
N ALA A 107 19.03 1.57 13.75
CA ALA A 107 19.83 2.53 12.97
C ALA A 107 20.04 3.87 13.70
N HIS A 108 19.12 4.29 14.57
CA HIS A 108 19.24 5.53 15.34
C HIS A 108 20.08 5.42 16.63
N ARG A 109 20.62 4.23 16.93
CA ARG A 109 21.47 3.96 18.11
C ARG A 109 22.96 3.83 17.79
N SER A 110 23.39 4.21 16.59
CA SER A 110 24.78 4.11 16.11
C SER A 110 25.49 5.45 16.05
#